data_AF-A0A2W5B3U4-F1
#
_entry.id   AF-A0A2W5B3U4-F1
#
_cell.length_a   1.000
_cell.length_b   1.000
_cell.length_c   1.000
_cell.angle_alpha   90.00
_cell.angle_beta   90.00
_cell.angle_gamma   90.00
#
_symmetry.space_group_name_H-M   'P 1'
#
loop_
_entity.id
_entity.type
_entity.pdbx_description
1 polymer ?
#
loop_
_entity_poly.entity_id
_entity_poly.type
_entity_poly.pdbx_seq_one_letter_code
_entity_poly.pdbx_strand_id
1 'polypeptide(L)' 'MGGGAWIDVVDGTHGVASVDHGHGPACSGIRKMVDFDLPAGTHVVQITGSREDSLTMMVARLPR' A
#
# COMPACT_ATOMS: atom_id res chain seq x y z
N MET A 1 -2.04 0.43 17.18
CA MET A 1 -1.30 0.79 15.95
C MET A 1 -0.96 -0.51 15.25
N GLY A 2 -1.36 -0.70 13.99
CA GLY A 2 -1.10 -1.96 13.28
C GLY A 2 0.40 -2.23 13.12
N GLY A 3 0.78 -3.52 13.09
CA GLY A 3 2.15 -3.95 12.85
C GLY A 3 2.71 -3.37 11.54
N GLY A 4 4.01 -3.11 11.50
CA GLY A 4 4.66 -2.76 10.24
C GLY A 4 4.64 -3.93 9.27
N ALA A 5 4.35 -3.67 8.00
CA ALA A 5 4.42 -4.63 6.92
C ALA A 5 5.02 -3.97 5.67
N TRP A 6 5.57 -4.77 4.77
CA TRP A 6 5.93 -4.35 3.42
C TRP A 6 4.70 -4.43 2.52
N ILE A 7 4.63 -3.52 1.55
CA ILE A 7 3.60 -3.48 0.52
C ILE A 7 4.31 -3.51 -0.83
N ASP A 8 4.03 -4.54 -1.62
CA ASP A 8 4.47 -4.66 -3.00
C ASP A 8 3.23 -4.70 -3.91
N VAL A 9 3.32 -4.07 -5.07
CA VAL A 9 2.29 -4.17 -6.11
C VAL A 9 2.86 -4.94 -7.29
N VAL A 10 2.08 -5.89 -7.81
CA VAL A 10 2.46 -6.73 -8.94
C VAL A 10 1.43 -6.57 -10.07
N ASP A 11 1.94 -6.29 -11.27
CA ASP A 11 1.20 -6.31 -12.53
C ASP A 11 1.63 -7.56 -13.32
N GLY A 12 0.75 -8.57 -13.34
CA GLY A 12 1.05 -9.89 -13.89
C GLY A 12 2.23 -10.55 -13.19
N THR A 13 3.41 -10.53 -13.81
CA THR A 13 4.67 -11.08 -13.26
C THR A 13 5.70 -10.02 -12.89
N HIS A 14 5.36 -8.74 -12.99
CA HIS A 14 6.28 -7.63 -12.77
C HIS A 14 5.92 -6.83 -11.53
N GLY A 15 6.92 -6.51 -10.71
CA GLY A 15 6.74 -5.56 -9.61
C GLY A 15 6.58 -4.14 -10.14
N VAL A 16 5.67 -3.37 -9.52
CA VAL A 16 5.45 -1.95 -9.79
C VAL A 16 6.20 -1.14 -8.74
N ALA A 17 7.06 -0.23 -9.19
CA ALA A 17 7.77 0.66 -8.28
C ALA A 17 6.81 1.68 -7.65
N SER A 18 7.01 1.95 -6.35
CA SER A 18 6.32 3.06 -5.70
C SER A 18 6.88 4.39 -6.18
N VAL A 19 6.02 5.41 -6.22
CA VAL A 19 6.34 6.75 -6.71
C VAL A 19 6.36 7.80 -5.60
N ASP A 20 5.69 7.56 -4.48
CA ASP A 20 5.76 8.42 -3.29
C ASP A 20 5.45 7.66 -1.99
N HIS A 21 5.82 8.26 -0.85
CA HIS A 21 5.72 7.69 0.48
C HIS A 21 5.35 8.72 1.55
N GLY A 22 4.11 8.71 2.02
CA GLY A 22 3.59 9.64 3.02
C GLY A 22 3.34 9.05 4.40
N HIS A 23 2.97 9.92 5.35
CA HIS A 23 2.22 9.52 6.54
C HIS A 23 0.72 9.67 6.28
N GLY A 24 -0.10 8.85 6.95
CA GLY A 24 -1.55 9.02 6.89
C GLY A 24 -2.00 10.39 7.43
N PRO A 25 -3.21 10.84 7.07
CA PRO A 25 -3.80 12.05 7.63
C PRO A 25 -3.82 12.01 9.17
N ALA A 26 -3.71 13.19 9.80
CA ALA A 26 -3.75 13.31 11.25
C ALA A 26 -5.00 12.59 11.82
N CYS A 27 -4.79 11.85 12.91
CA CYS A 27 -5.85 11.10 13.61
C CYS A 27 -6.54 9.97 12.80
N SER A 28 -6.04 9.60 11.62
CA SER A 28 -6.63 8.50 10.82
C SER A 28 -6.27 7.09 11.29
N GLY A 29 -5.18 6.94 12.06
CA GLY A 29 -4.62 5.64 12.42
C GLY A 29 -3.77 4.98 11.32
N ILE A 30 -3.70 5.57 10.11
CA ILE A 30 -2.86 5.09 9.01
C ILE A 30 -1.40 5.47 9.30
N ARG A 31 -0.55 4.45 9.51
CA ARG A 31 0.87 4.65 9.83
C ARG A 31 1.69 5.14 8.63
N LYS A 32 1.40 4.62 7.44
CA LYS A 32 2.17 4.86 6.21
C LYS A 32 1.24 4.87 5.01
N MET A 33 1.51 5.75 4.06
CA MET A 33 0.94 5.72 2.71
C MET A 33 2.06 5.44 1.71
N VAL A 34 1.75 4.69 0.67
CA VAL A 34 2.64 4.34 -0.42
C VAL A 34 1.85 4.46 -1.71
N ASP A 35 2.38 5.25 -2.63
CA ASP A 35 1.68 5.63 -3.84
C ASP A 35 2.32 4.90 -5.03
N PHE A 36 1.48 4.46 -5.96
CA PHE A 36 1.88 3.74 -7.17
C PHE A 36 1.16 4.35 -8.38
N ASP A 37 1.88 4.55 -9.47
CA ASP A 37 1.26 4.87 -10.76
C ASP A 37 0.82 3.56 -11.42
N LEU A 38 -0.49 3.29 -11.38
CA LEU A 38 -1.07 2.03 -11.82
C LEU A 38 -1.66 2.16 -13.23
N PRO A 39 -1.18 1.39 -14.22
CA PRO A 39 -1.86 1.32 -15.51
C PRO A 39 -3.25 0.71 -15.35
N ALA A 40 -4.14 0.95 -16.31
CA ALA A 40 -5.48 0.37 -16.29
C ALA A 40 -5.40 -1.17 -16.32
N GLY A 41 -6.02 -1.84 -15.34
CA GLY A 41 -5.98 -3.29 -15.25
C GLY A 41 -6.15 -3.80 -13.82
N THR A 42 -5.95 -5.11 -13.68
CA THR A 42 -5.96 -5.80 -12.39
C THR A 42 -4.54 -5.90 -11.86
N HIS A 43 -4.35 -5.44 -10.63
CA HIS A 43 -3.08 -5.51 -9.92
C HIS A 43 -3.23 -6.32 -8.64
N VAL A 44 -2.16 -7.00 -8.23
CA VAL A 44 -2.12 -7.72 -6.96
C VAL A 44 -1.35 -6.89 -5.95
N VAL A 45 -1.97 -6.64 -4.80
CA VAL A 45 -1.27 -6.08 -3.63
C VAL A 45 -0.80 -7.25 -2.77
N GLN A 46 0.51 -7.33 -2.54
CA GLN A 46 1.12 -8.30 -1.66
C GLN A 46 1.54 -7.63 -0.35
N ILE A 47 1.22 -8.28 0.76
CA ILE A 47 1.58 -7.82 2.10
C ILE A 47 2.47 -8.87 2.75
N THR A 48 3.65 -8.46 3.21
CA THR A 48 4.63 -9.37 3.82
C THR A 48 5.27 -8.77 5.07
N GLY A 49 5.86 -9.63 5.91
CA GLY A 49 6.65 -9.20 7.07
C GLY A 49 5.85 -8.65 8.27
N SER A 50 4.51 -8.79 8.28
CA SER A 50 3.70 -8.48 9.46
C SER A 50 3.96 -9.47 10.59
N ARG A 51 3.98 -8.98 11.83
CA ARG A 51 3.95 -9.80 13.06
C ARG A 51 2.53 -10.12 13.55
N GLU A 52 1.55 -9.44 12.98
CA GLU A 52 0.13 -9.62 13.28
C GLU A 52 -0.52 -10.51 12.21
N ASP A 53 -1.45 -11.36 12.63
CA ASP A 53 -2.20 -12.27 11.75
C ASP A 53 -3.22 -11.51 10.88
N SER A 54 -3.53 -10.27 11.23
CA SER A 54 -4.44 -9.41 10.48
C SER A 54 -4.00 -7.95 10.51
N LEU A 55 -4.36 -7.23 9.46
CA LEU A 55 -4.05 -5.82 9.28
C LEU A 55 -5.17 -5.13 8.49
N THR A 56 -5.43 -3.87 8.83
CA THR A 56 -6.39 -3.03 8.11
C THR A 56 -5.64 -2.21 7.06
N MET A 57 -6.13 -2.25 5.83
CA MET A 57 -5.58 -1.49 4.70
C MET A 57 -6.68 -0.68 4.02
N MET A 58 -6.31 0.49 3.51
CA MET A 58 -7.17 1.32 2.68
C MET A 58 -6.52 1.49 1.31
N VAL A 59 -7.33 1.35 0.25
CA VAL A 59 -6.94 1.65 -1.13
C VAL A 59 -7.77 2.84 -1.58
N ALA A 60 -7.11 3.90 -2.05
CA ALA A 60 -7.75 5.11 -2.52
C ALA A 60 -7.08 5.58 -3.82
N ARG A 61 -7.83 6.32 -4.64
CA ARG A 61 -7.24 7.05 -5.77
C ARG A 61 -6.55 8.29 -5.25
N LEU A 62 -5.38 8.59 -5.79
CA LEU A 62 -4.69 9.84 -5.48
C LEU A 62 -5.52 11.04 -5.95
N PRO A 63 -5.45 12.17 -5.23
CA PRO A 63 -5.99 13.43 -5.73
C PRO A 63 -5.35 13.75 -7.09
N ARG A 64 -6.12 14.36 -7.99
CA ARG A 64 -5.58 14.93 -9.22
C ARG A 64 -4.78 16.19 -8.93
#